data_AF-A0A7I7LIR2-F1
#
_entry.id   AF-A0A7I7LIR2-F1
#
_cell.length_a   1.000
_cell.length_b   1.000
_cell.length_c   1.000
_cell.angle_alpha   90.00
_cell.angle_beta   90.00
_cell.angle_gamma   90.00
#
_symmetry.space_group_name_H-M   'P 1'
#
loop_
_entity.id
_entity.type
_entity.pdbx_description
1 polymer ?
#
loop_
_entity_poly.entity_id
_entity_poly.type
_entity_poly.pdbx_seq_one_letter_code
_entity_poly.pdbx_strand_id
1 'polypeptide(L)'
;MVPGELNNLGIGNSGQANVGVGNSGELATGIGNAGLLNTGFWNSGDTNTGSGNSGATNTGSGNSGNTNTGFGSTTNTGATSSGFYNTGMGNSGFGNAGDDVSGFLNTVGGGTENHFMSGIGNTATGGSDLNGLGSGFFNTGVTGPIGQNPSGLVSGFNSGLFNVGTAVSGLFTLTRLVP
;
A
#
# COMPACT_ATOMS: atom_id res chain seq x y z
N MET A 1 0.15 -33.13 30.95
CA MET A 1 1.25 -32.96 29.99
C MET A 1 1.66 -34.32 29.48
N VAL A 2 1.52 -34.56 28.17
CA VAL A 2 2.08 -35.75 27.53
C VAL A 2 3.51 -35.42 27.11
N PRO A 3 4.53 -36.21 27.48
CA PRO A 3 5.90 -36.00 27.02
C PRO A 3 5.98 -36.08 25.48
N GLY A 4 6.60 -35.08 24.83
CA GLY A 4 6.82 -35.05 23.38
C GLY A 4 5.93 -34.06 22.60
N GLU A 5 4.84 -33.57 23.20
CA GLU A 5 4.01 -32.52 22.59
C GLU A 5 4.43 -31.12 23.07
N LEU A 6 4.42 -30.14 22.17
CA LEU A 6 4.71 -28.75 22.51
C LEU A 6 3.53 -28.18 23.31
N ASN A 7 3.73 -27.95 24.61
CA ASN A 7 2.71 -27.42 25.49
C ASN A 7 2.54 -25.90 25.31
N ASN A 8 1.35 -25.41 25.65
CA ASN A 8 1.11 -23.98 25.76
C ASN A 8 1.72 -23.43 27.07
N LEU A 9 2.30 -22.24 27.01
CA LEU A 9 2.78 -21.46 28.15
C LEU A 9 1.93 -20.20 28.32
N GLY A 10 1.28 -20.05 29.47
CA GLY A 10 0.46 -18.88 29.79
C GLY A 10 -1.02 -19.23 30.01
N ILE A 11 -1.92 -18.28 29.74
CA ILE A 11 -3.33 -18.34 30.20
C ILE A 11 -4.27 -18.40 29.00
N GLY A 12 -5.22 -19.34 29.02
CA GLY A 12 -6.31 -19.39 28.05
C GLY A 12 -5.88 -19.69 26.60
N ASN A 13 -4.72 -20.31 26.41
CA ASN A 13 -4.25 -20.72 25.08
C ASN A 13 -4.90 -22.05 24.67
N SER A 14 -5.33 -22.14 23.41
CA SER A 14 -5.90 -23.33 22.78
C SER A 14 -5.04 -23.78 21.60
N GLY A 15 -4.86 -25.08 21.42
CA GLY A 15 -3.94 -25.67 20.43
C GLY A 15 -2.58 -26.00 21.03
N GLN A 16 -1.49 -25.85 20.27
CA GLN A 16 -0.14 -26.30 20.68
C GLN A 16 0.93 -25.20 20.61
N ALA A 17 1.96 -25.32 21.45
CA ALA A 17 3.15 -24.47 21.41
C ALA A 17 2.92 -22.95 21.54
N ASN A 18 1.76 -22.51 22.06
CA ASN A 18 1.45 -21.09 22.16
C ASN A 18 2.04 -20.48 23.42
N VAL A 19 2.59 -19.27 23.34
CA VAL A 19 3.16 -18.52 24.46
C VAL A 19 2.41 -17.21 24.66
N GLY A 20 1.82 -17.01 25.84
CA GLY A 20 1.14 -15.76 26.21
C GLY A 20 -0.31 -15.96 26.62
N VAL A 21 -1.22 -15.12 26.13
CA VAL A 21 -2.61 -15.07 26.64
C VAL A 21 -3.63 -15.18 25.52
N GLY A 22 -4.56 -16.13 25.63
CA GLY A 22 -5.73 -16.19 24.77
C GLY A 22 -5.43 -16.49 23.30
N ASN A 23 -4.29 -17.13 22.99
CA ASN A 23 -3.97 -17.51 21.61
C ASN A 23 -4.70 -18.80 21.22
N SER A 24 -5.10 -18.92 19.96
CA SER A 24 -5.74 -20.11 19.40
C SER A 24 -4.99 -20.57 18.15
N GLY A 25 -4.58 -21.84 18.10
CA GLY A 25 -3.84 -22.39 16.97
C GLY A 25 -2.47 -22.91 17.40
N GLU A 26 -1.44 -22.62 16.63
CA GLU A 26 -0.11 -23.22 16.82
C GLU A 26 1.01 -22.17 16.76
N LEU A 27 2.00 -22.32 17.64
CA LEU A 27 3.24 -21.54 17.63
C LEU A 27 3.01 -20.01 17.72
N ALA A 28 1.90 -19.57 18.29
CA ALA A 28 1.59 -18.16 18.44
C ALA A 28 2.20 -17.58 19.73
N THR A 29 2.84 -16.42 19.62
CA THR A 29 3.46 -15.70 20.75
C THR A 29 2.81 -14.34 20.95
N GLY A 30 2.30 -14.06 22.16
CA GLY A 30 1.71 -12.77 22.52
C GLY A 30 0.27 -12.91 23.00
N ILE A 31 -0.64 -12.04 22.55
CA ILE A 31 -2.02 -11.97 23.08
C ILE A 31 -3.05 -12.06 21.95
N GLY A 32 -4.01 -12.97 22.09
CA GLY A 32 -5.20 -13.01 21.25
C GLY A 32 -4.94 -13.33 19.79
N ASN A 33 -3.84 -14.00 19.46
CA ASN A 33 -3.55 -14.39 18.09
C ASN A 33 -4.31 -15.68 17.71
N ALA A 34 -4.76 -15.78 16.46
CA ALA A 34 -5.46 -16.94 15.91
C ALA A 34 -4.76 -17.48 14.65
N GLY A 35 -4.46 -18.77 14.59
CA GLY A 35 -3.80 -19.43 13.45
C GLY A 35 -2.36 -19.87 13.77
N LEU A 36 -1.46 -19.83 12.77
CA LEU A 36 -0.11 -20.39 12.86
C LEU A 36 0.98 -19.33 12.95
N LEU A 37 1.95 -19.48 13.86
CA LEU A 37 3.21 -18.72 13.89
C LEU A 37 3.04 -17.19 13.94
N ASN A 38 1.97 -16.72 14.58
CA ASN A 38 1.73 -15.28 14.75
C ASN A 38 2.46 -14.74 15.98
N THR A 39 3.09 -13.57 15.87
CA THR A 39 3.77 -12.89 16.98
C THR A 39 3.20 -11.49 17.21
N GLY A 40 2.75 -11.20 18.43
CA GLY A 40 2.24 -9.89 18.84
C GLY A 40 0.80 -9.95 19.34
N PHE A 41 -0.06 -9.06 18.84
CA PHE A 41 -1.41 -8.84 19.38
C PHE A 41 -2.49 -9.00 18.31
N TRP A 42 -3.51 -9.81 18.59
CA TRP A 42 -4.74 -9.88 17.79
C TRP A 42 -4.54 -10.17 16.29
N ASN A 43 -3.50 -10.91 15.93
CA ASN A 43 -3.28 -11.32 14.54
C ASN A 43 -4.11 -12.57 14.19
N SER A 44 -4.60 -12.67 12.95
CA SER A 44 -5.38 -13.81 12.46
C SER A 44 -4.80 -14.34 11.14
N GLY A 45 -4.61 -15.65 11.02
CA GLY A 45 -4.01 -16.30 9.85
C GLY A 45 -2.61 -16.81 10.17
N ASP A 46 -1.65 -16.66 9.25
CA ASP A 46 -0.37 -17.37 9.33
C ASP A 46 0.85 -16.44 9.26
N THR A 47 1.84 -16.62 10.14
CA THR A 47 3.15 -15.94 10.09
C THR A 47 3.07 -14.40 10.14
N ASN A 48 2.12 -13.84 10.88
CA ASN A 48 2.00 -12.39 11.04
C ASN A 48 2.76 -11.87 12.27
N THR A 49 3.46 -10.74 12.14
CA THR A 49 4.18 -10.08 13.22
C THR A 49 3.65 -8.66 13.45
N GLY A 50 3.30 -8.32 14.69
CA GLY A 50 2.82 -7.00 15.08
C GLY A 50 1.39 -7.02 15.62
N SER A 51 0.52 -6.12 15.17
CA SER A 51 -0.82 -5.95 15.78
C SER A 51 -1.97 -5.92 14.78
N GLY A 52 -2.97 -6.78 14.97
CA GLY A 52 -4.23 -6.72 14.23
C GLY A 52 -4.09 -7.03 12.73
N ASN A 53 -3.11 -7.84 12.33
CA ASN A 53 -2.96 -8.26 10.93
C ASN A 53 -3.85 -9.47 10.62
N SER A 54 -4.40 -9.55 9.41
CA SER A 54 -5.20 -10.67 8.91
C SER A 54 -4.64 -11.23 7.60
N GLY A 55 -4.55 -12.55 7.46
CA GLY A 55 -4.01 -13.23 6.28
C GLY A 55 -2.62 -13.83 6.56
N ALA A 56 -1.69 -13.76 5.60
CA ALA A 56 -0.39 -14.46 5.73
C ALA A 56 0.85 -13.56 5.59
N THR A 57 1.86 -13.78 6.43
CA THR A 57 3.20 -13.19 6.28
C THR A 57 3.20 -11.66 6.35
N ASN A 58 2.37 -11.05 7.19
CA ASN A 58 2.31 -9.60 7.35
C ASN A 58 3.16 -9.10 8.52
N THR A 59 3.84 -7.97 8.37
CA THR A 59 4.61 -7.31 9.44
C THR A 59 4.12 -5.87 9.66
N GLY A 60 3.83 -5.49 10.90
CA GLY A 60 3.37 -4.15 11.25
C GLY A 60 1.97 -4.17 11.86
N SER A 61 1.07 -3.23 11.52
CA SER A 61 -0.25 -3.20 12.15
C SER A 61 -1.42 -2.97 11.19
N GLY A 62 -2.51 -3.69 11.41
CA GLY A 62 -3.76 -3.51 10.67
C GLY A 62 -3.66 -3.86 9.19
N ASN A 63 -2.74 -4.76 8.79
CA ASN A 63 -2.63 -5.22 7.41
C ASN A 63 -3.62 -6.36 7.15
N SER A 64 -4.19 -6.42 5.95
CA SER A 64 -5.06 -7.50 5.48
C SER A 64 -4.54 -8.02 4.14
N GLY A 65 -4.43 -9.35 4.01
CA GLY A 65 -3.92 -10.01 2.81
C GLY A 65 -2.61 -10.76 3.09
N ASN A 66 -1.76 -10.85 2.07
CA ASN A 66 -0.53 -11.61 2.10
C ASN A 66 0.70 -10.71 1.86
N THR A 67 1.78 -11.00 2.59
CA THR A 67 3.13 -10.42 2.41
C THR A 67 3.22 -8.90 2.51
N ASN A 68 2.40 -8.30 3.38
CA ASN A 68 2.40 -6.84 3.60
C ASN A 68 3.33 -6.43 4.73
N THR A 69 4.06 -5.32 4.54
CA THR A 69 4.83 -4.68 5.62
C THR A 69 4.40 -3.22 5.78
N GLY A 70 4.06 -2.81 7.01
CA GLY A 70 3.66 -1.43 7.30
C GLY A 70 2.38 -1.33 8.11
N PHE A 71 1.65 -0.22 7.92
CA PHE A 71 0.41 0.06 8.65
C PHE A 71 -0.77 0.25 7.70
N GLY A 72 -1.83 -0.52 7.93
CA GLY A 72 -3.12 -0.35 7.24
C GLY A 72 -3.14 -0.78 5.77
N SER A 73 -2.27 -1.71 5.36
CA SER A 73 -2.26 -2.22 3.99
C SER A 73 -3.37 -3.26 3.78
N THR A 74 -4.35 -3.01 2.91
CA THR A 74 -5.49 -3.91 2.66
C THR A 74 -5.42 -4.66 1.34
N THR A 75 -4.35 -4.48 0.57
CA THR A 75 -4.08 -5.17 -0.70
C THR A 75 -2.79 -5.96 -0.55
N ASN A 76 -2.60 -7.06 -1.29
CA ASN A 76 -1.31 -7.76 -1.32
C ASN A 76 -0.28 -6.84 -2.00
N THR A 77 0.43 -6.03 -1.23
CA THR A 77 1.38 -5.04 -1.76
C THR A 77 2.72 -5.65 -2.12
N GLY A 78 2.93 -6.93 -1.78
CA GLY A 78 4.25 -7.53 -1.70
C GLY A 78 5.15 -6.78 -0.71
N ALA A 79 6.37 -7.28 -0.55
CA ALA A 79 7.40 -6.64 0.28
C ALA A 79 7.92 -5.30 -0.29
N THR A 80 7.26 -4.72 -1.31
CA THR A 80 7.73 -3.53 -2.02
C THR A 80 7.09 -2.23 -1.53
N SER A 81 6.06 -2.29 -0.68
CA SER A 81 5.45 -1.09 -0.11
C SER A 81 5.90 -0.81 1.32
N SER A 82 6.07 0.47 1.68
CA SER A 82 6.49 0.94 3.01
C SER A 82 5.76 2.22 3.42
N GLY A 83 5.57 2.41 4.73
CA GLY A 83 4.88 3.58 5.29
C GLY A 83 3.43 3.29 5.72
N PHE A 84 2.56 4.28 5.62
CA PHE A 84 1.23 4.27 6.25
C PHE A 84 0.12 4.51 5.22
N TYR A 85 -0.94 3.69 5.28
CA TYR A 85 -2.16 3.88 4.48
C TYR A 85 -1.96 3.95 2.96
N ASN A 86 -0.95 3.24 2.43
CA ASN A 86 -0.78 3.12 0.98
C ASN A 86 -1.67 2.01 0.42
N THR A 87 -2.22 2.20 -0.78
CA THR A 87 -3.07 1.23 -1.51
C THR A 87 -2.45 0.96 -2.88
N GLY A 88 -2.23 -0.31 -3.22
CA GLY A 88 -1.48 -0.74 -4.42
C GLY A 88 -0.04 -1.16 -4.11
N MET A 89 0.72 -1.62 -5.11
CA MET A 89 2.06 -2.22 -4.98
C MET A 89 3.18 -1.18 -5.12
N GLY A 90 4.37 -1.45 -4.55
CA GLY A 90 5.55 -0.61 -4.76
C GLY A 90 5.51 0.80 -4.14
N ASN A 91 4.60 1.06 -3.20
CA ASN A 91 4.37 2.41 -2.67
C ASN A 91 5.25 2.77 -1.47
N SER A 92 5.69 4.02 -1.36
CA SER A 92 6.40 4.51 -0.18
C SER A 92 5.87 5.84 0.36
N GLY A 93 5.77 5.97 1.68
CA GLY A 93 5.32 7.21 2.34
C GLY A 93 3.92 7.10 2.94
N PHE A 94 3.07 8.10 2.75
CA PHE A 94 1.80 8.22 3.48
C PHE A 94 0.60 8.42 2.55
N GLY A 95 -0.38 7.53 2.62
CA GLY A 95 -1.68 7.73 2.00
C GLY A 95 -1.67 7.74 0.47
N ASN A 96 -0.72 7.06 -0.17
CA ASN A 96 -0.65 6.98 -1.63
C ASN A 96 -1.60 5.90 -2.16
N ALA A 97 -2.23 6.14 -3.31
CA ALA A 97 -3.07 5.17 -4.00
C ALA A 97 -2.59 4.99 -5.44
N GLY A 98 -2.42 3.75 -5.89
CA GLY A 98 -1.84 3.39 -7.20
C GLY A 98 -0.65 2.46 -7.03
N ASP A 99 0.07 2.18 -8.12
CA ASP A 99 1.29 1.37 -8.07
C ASP A 99 2.55 2.25 -8.25
N ASP A 100 3.67 1.85 -7.64
CA ASP A 100 4.97 2.53 -7.70
C ASP A 100 4.91 4.05 -7.40
N VAL A 101 4.14 4.44 -6.38
CA VAL A 101 3.95 5.82 -5.93
C VAL A 101 4.73 6.12 -4.65
N SER A 102 5.40 7.27 -4.59
CA SER A 102 6.13 7.73 -3.41
C SER A 102 5.60 9.07 -2.89
N GLY A 103 5.85 9.39 -1.62
CA GLY A 103 5.54 10.70 -1.03
C GLY A 103 4.26 10.71 -0.19
N PHE A 104 3.44 11.76 -0.33
CA PHE A 104 2.28 12.01 0.53
C PHE A 104 1.01 12.23 -0.31
N LEU A 105 -0.03 11.44 -0.06
CA LEU A 105 -1.37 11.65 -0.61
C LEU A 105 -1.42 11.73 -2.15
N ASN A 106 -0.55 11.00 -2.84
CA ASN A 106 -0.58 10.94 -4.30
C ASN A 106 -1.56 9.86 -4.78
N THR A 107 -2.27 10.10 -5.87
CA THR A 107 -3.26 9.17 -6.45
C THR A 107 -2.98 8.93 -7.93
N VAL A 108 -2.70 7.69 -8.30
CA VAL A 108 -2.53 7.25 -9.68
C VAL A 108 -3.53 6.14 -9.96
N GLY A 109 -4.25 6.24 -11.07
CA GLY A 109 -5.19 5.19 -11.45
C GLY A 109 -5.63 5.27 -12.90
N GLY A 110 -6.19 4.16 -13.39
CA GLY A 110 -6.44 3.93 -14.82
C GLY A 110 -5.32 3.08 -15.42
N GLY A 111 -5.14 3.14 -16.74
CA GLY A 111 -3.95 2.65 -17.45
C GLY A 111 -3.68 1.14 -17.35
N THR A 112 -2.79 0.67 -18.21
CA THR A 112 -2.10 -0.62 -18.03
C THR A 112 -0.87 -0.46 -17.13
N GLU A 113 -0.29 0.74 -17.09
CA GLU A 113 0.91 1.09 -16.35
C GLU A 113 0.66 2.36 -15.52
N ASN A 114 0.78 2.25 -14.21
CA ASN A 114 0.68 3.35 -13.25
C ASN A 114 1.98 3.41 -12.46
N HIS A 115 2.92 4.29 -12.81
CA HIS A 115 4.24 4.25 -12.17
C HIS A 115 4.84 5.65 -11.94
N PHE A 116 5.65 5.73 -10.89
CA PHE A 116 6.60 6.80 -10.55
C PHE A 116 6.00 8.20 -10.31
N MET A 117 4.88 8.26 -9.59
CA MET A 117 4.42 9.53 -9.01
C MET A 117 5.15 9.80 -7.70
N SER A 118 5.54 11.05 -7.47
CA SER A 118 6.23 11.49 -6.26
C SER A 118 5.75 12.86 -5.79
N GLY A 119 6.12 13.25 -4.56
CA GLY A 119 5.80 14.57 -4.01
C GLY A 119 4.54 14.55 -3.14
N ILE A 120 3.69 15.57 -3.24
CA ILE A 120 2.52 15.73 -2.37
C ILE A 120 1.25 16.00 -3.17
N GLY A 121 0.20 15.22 -2.94
CA GLY A 121 -1.15 15.54 -3.41
C GLY A 121 -1.31 15.53 -4.93
N ASN A 122 -0.40 14.88 -5.66
CA ASN A 122 -0.49 14.78 -7.10
C ASN A 122 -1.52 13.71 -7.48
N THR A 123 -2.25 13.93 -8.57
CA THR A 123 -3.22 12.98 -9.11
C THR A 123 -2.91 12.75 -10.58
N ALA A 124 -2.95 11.53 -11.10
CA ALA A 124 -2.94 11.27 -12.55
C ALA A 124 -3.93 10.18 -12.91
N THR A 125 -4.87 10.50 -13.81
CA THR A 125 -5.92 9.57 -14.24
C THR A 125 -6.33 9.75 -15.70
N GLY A 126 -6.92 8.71 -16.28
CA GLY A 126 -7.60 8.77 -17.58
C GLY A 126 -6.78 8.25 -18.77
N GLY A 127 -5.47 8.05 -18.64
CA GLY A 127 -4.66 7.36 -19.63
C GLY A 127 -5.04 5.89 -19.70
N SER A 128 -5.24 5.36 -20.91
CA SER A 128 -5.53 3.94 -21.14
C SER A 128 -4.28 3.06 -21.11
N ASP A 129 -3.10 3.65 -21.28
CA ASP A 129 -1.80 2.96 -21.25
C ASP A 129 -1.00 3.40 -20.02
N LEU A 130 -0.55 4.67 -19.98
CA LEU A 130 0.31 5.20 -18.93
C LEU A 130 -0.37 6.28 -18.09
N ASN A 131 -0.35 6.13 -16.76
CA ASN A 131 -0.58 7.21 -15.81
C ASN A 131 0.59 7.34 -14.81
N GLY A 132 0.69 8.49 -14.16
CA GLY A 132 1.44 8.58 -12.90
C GLY A 132 2.83 9.19 -12.98
N LEU A 133 3.39 9.45 -14.16
CA LEU A 133 4.73 10.03 -14.24
C LEU A 133 4.69 11.48 -13.77
N GLY A 134 5.19 11.82 -12.59
CA GLY A 134 5.08 13.19 -12.10
C GLY A 134 5.65 13.45 -10.72
N SER A 135 5.94 14.72 -10.43
CA SER A 135 6.54 15.15 -9.17
C SER A 135 6.07 16.53 -8.75
N GLY A 136 6.41 16.93 -7.52
CA GLY A 136 6.06 18.25 -6.98
C GLY A 136 4.79 18.21 -6.15
N PHE A 137 3.96 19.24 -6.26
CA PHE A 137 2.86 19.47 -5.33
C PHE A 137 1.56 19.75 -6.09
N PHE A 138 0.53 18.97 -5.79
CA PHE A 138 -0.84 19.20 -6.22
C PHE A 138 -1.03 19.29 -7.75
N ASN A 139 -0.22 18.58 -8.52
CA ASN A 139 -0.39 18.49 -9.95
C ASN A 139 -1.50 17.49 -10.30
N THR A 140 -2.32 17.81 -11.30
CA THR A 140 -3.39 16.95 -11.81
C THR A 140 -3.10 16.54 -13.26
N GLY A 141 -2.68 15.30 -13.45
CA GLY A 141 -2.57 14.61 -14.73
C GLY A 141 -3.94 14.29 -15.30
N VAL A 142 -4.21 14.83 -16.50
CA VAL A 142 -5.36 14.45 -17.34
C VAL A 142 -4.87 14.14 -18.74
N THR A 143 -5.61 13.33 -19.50
CA THR A 143 -5.18 12.87 -20.82
C THR A 143 -4.87 14.02 -21.78
N GLY A 144 -3.72 13.92 -22.45
CA GLY A 144 -3.29 14.89 -23.47
C GLY A 144 -2.37 14.24 -24.51
N PRO A 145 -2.31 14.79 -25.73
CA PRO A 145 -1.39 14.28 -26.75
C PRO A 145 0.07 14.56 -26.35
N ILE A 146 0.94 13.57 -26.51
CA ILE A 146 2.38 13.70 -26.26
C ILE A 146 3.18 12.92 -27.32
N GLY A 147 4.01 13.61 -28.10
CA GLY A 147 4.76 12.97 -29.19
C GLY A 147 3.84 12.28 -30.19
N GLN A 148 4.04 10.97 -30.39
CA GLN A 148 3.17 10.14 -31.27
C GLN A 148 1.91 9.61 -30.58
N ASN A 149 1.76 9.85 -29.27
CA ASN A 149 0.65 9.33 -28.49
C ASN A 149 -0.53 10.32 -28.57
N PRO A 150 -1.70 9.89 -29.07
CA PRO A 150 -2.89 10.73 -29.09
C PRO A 150 -3.45 10.94 -27.67
N SER A 151 -4.36 11.91 -27.53
CA SER A 151 -5.10 12.06 -26.28
C SER A 151 -5.87 10.78 -25.94
N GLY A 152 -5.85 10.40 -24.66
CA GLY A 152 -6.47 9.19 -24.14
C GLY A 152 -5.46 8.09 -23.79
N LEU A 153 -4.30 8.05 -24.45
CA LEU A 153 -3.30 7.01 -24.18
C LEU A 153 -2.52 7.28 -22.88
N VAL A 154 -2.16 8.55 -22.65
CA VAL A 154 -1.25 8.97 -21.59
C VAL A 154 -1.83 10.09 -20.73
N SER A 155 -1.67 10.00 -19.41
CA SER A 155 -2.04 11.05 -18.46
C SER A 155 -0.93 11.33 -17.44
N GLY A 156 -0.62 12.62 -17.23
CA GLY A 156 0.43 13.05 -16.30
C GLY A 156 1.66 13.58 -17.03
N PHE A 157 2.85 13.33 -16.51
CA PHE A 157 4.12 14.00 -16.89
C PHE A 157 4.22 15.43 -16.38
N ASN A 158 3.72 15.67 -15.16
CA ASN A 158 3.70 17.01 -14.58
C ASN A 158 4.76 17.19 -13.51
N SER A 159 5.35 18.39 -13.43
CA SER A 159 6.29 18.76 -12.37
C SER A 159 6.08 20.19 -11.90
N GLY A 160 6.36 20.47 -10.62
CA GLY A 160 6.19 21.80 -10.03
C GLY A 160 4.93 21.88 -9.17
N LEU A 161 4.19 22.99 -9.24
CA LEU A 161 3.10 23.31 -8.31
C LEU A 161 1.80 23.63 -9.07
N PHE A 162 0.72 22.91 -8.73
CA PHE A 162 -0.64 23.14 -9.23
C PHE A 162 -0.80 23.11 -10.76
N ASN A 163 -0.04 22.27 -11.46
CA ASN A 163 -0.21 22.11 -12.91
C ASN A 163 -1.38 21.16 -13.23
N VAL A 164 -2.10 21.45 -14.31
CA VAL A 164 -3.18 20.58 -14.82
C VAL A 164 -2.95 20.29 -16.30
N GLY A 165 -2.89 19.02 -16.67
CA GLY A 165 -2.67 18.58 -18.06
C GLY A 165 -1.76 17.36 -18.18
N THR A 166 -1.17 17.18 -19.36
CA THR A 166 -0.07 16.24 -19.61
C THR A 166 1.14 16.98 -20.13
N ALA A 167 2.34 16.57 -19.70
CA ALA A 167 3.63 17.18 -20.07
C ALA A 167 3.76 18.66 -19.65
N VAL A 168 3.32 19.00 -18.44
CA VAL A 168 3.30 20.38 -17.95
C VAL A 168 4.28 20.59 -16.79
N SER A 169 5.12 21.62 -16.88
CA SER A 169 6.03 22.00 -15.79
C SER A 169 5.84 23.45 -15.35
N GLY A 170 6.10 23.74 -14.07
CA GLY A 170 6.18 25.11 -13.55
C GLY A 170 5.18 25.38 -12.43
N LEU A 171 4.70 26.63 -12.37
CA LEU A 171 3.82 27.15 -11.34
C LEU A 171 2.51 27.63 -11.97
N PHE A 172 1.41 26.92 -11.73
CA PHE A 172 0.07 27.23 -12.27
C PHE A 172 -0.06 27.24 -13.80
N THR A 173 0.56 26.30 -14.50
CA THR A 173 0.31 26.19 -15.95
C THR A 173 -1.02 25.46 -16.18
N LEU A 174 -2.07 26.25 -16.44
CA LEU A 174 -3.37 25.75 -16.89
C LEU A 174 -3.31 25.61 -18.41
N THR A 175 -3.19 24.38 -18.94
CA THR A 175 -3.32 24.16 -20.40
C THR A 175 -4.75 24.33 -20.90
N ARG A 176 -5.71 24.71 -20.04
CA ARG A 176 -7.09 24.99 -20.45
C ARG A 176 -7.73 26.13 -19.64
N LEU A 177 -7.62 27.36 -20.14
CA LEU A 177 -8.54 28.45 -19.82
C LEU A 177 -9.20 28.96 -21.13
N VAL A 178 -10.26 28.25 -21.53
CA VAL A 178 -11.55 28.59 -22.21
C VAL A 178 -11.64 29.82 -23.16
N PRO A 179 -12.48 29.84 -24.23
CA PRO A 179 -13.34 28.82 -24.86
C PRO A 179 -12.82 28.30 -26.22
#